data_AF-A0A7D9K2H9-F1
#
_entry.id   AF-A0A7D9K2H9-F1
#
_cell.length_a   1.000
_cell.length_b   1.000
_cell.length_c   1.000
_cell.angle_alpha   90.00
_cell.angle_beta   90.00
_cell.angle_gamma   90.00
#
_symmetry.space_group_name_H-M   'P 1'
#
loop_
_entity.id
_entity.type
_entity.pdbx_description
1 polymer ?
#
loop_
_entity_poly.entity_id
_entity_poly.type
_entity_poly.pdbx_seq_one_letter_code
_entity_poly.pdbx_strand_id
1 'polypeptide(L)'
;EIASLSKDNKKDKAMVSLKVARKYLKMKANTGAEATIIPFKLYKELTKKPLQKIHQPLKGWLAVKAINPKGCVRLPTQYKGKEINFAFLEVDGDFTPLLSCDACLDLKFLSL
;
A
#
# COMPACT_ATOMS: atom_id res chain seq x y z
N GLU A 1 28.41 -11.07 -27.33
CA GLU A 1 27.01 -11.26 -26.89
C GLU A 1 26.78 -12.73 -26.60
N ILE A 2 26.21 -13.07 -25.43
CA ILE A 2 25.10 -14.00 -25.16
C ILE A 2 25.01 -14.10 -23.62
N ALA A 3 23.79 -13.90 -23.15
CA ALA A 3 23.39 -13.70 -21.77
C ALA A 3 23.84 -14.80 -20.80
N SER A 4 24.48 -14.39 -19.71
CA SER A 4 24.42 -15.15 -18.45
C SER A 4 23.20 -14.67 -17.69
N LEU A 5 22.06 -15.31 -18.00
CA LEU A 5 20.83 -15.23 -17.23
C LEU A 5 21.13 -15.59 -15.76
N SER A 6 21.16 -14.56 -14.92
CA SER A 6 21.28 -14.66 -13.47
C SER A 6 20.17 -15.54 -12.93
N LYS A 7 20.53 -16.76 -12.52
CA LYS A 7 19.66 -17.66 -11.78
C LYS A 7 19.43 -17.11 -10.36
N ASP A 8 18.20 -17.27 -9.92
CA ASP A 8 17.73 -17.25 -8.53
C ASP A 8 17.89 -15.96 -7.72
N ASN A 9 16.89 -15.08 -7.84
CA ASN A 9 16.34 -14.40 -6.67
C ASN A 9 14.81 -14.49 -6.74
N LYS A 10 14.26 -15.57 -6.20
CA LYS A 10 12.82 -15.75 -5.95
C LYS A 10 12.31 -14.61 -5.07
N LYS A 11 11.84 -13.55 -5.72
CA LYS A 11 10.84 -12.55 -5.30
C LYS A 11 10.50 -12.55 -3.81
N ASP A 12 11.40 -12.02 -2.98
CA ASP A 12 10.94 -11.23 -1.84
C ASP A 12 10.10 -10.09 -2.45
N LYS A 13 8.78 -10.19 -2.32
CA LYS A 13 7.84 -9.21 -2.86
C LYS A 13 8.08 -7.87 -2.15
N ALA A 14 9.05 -7.08 -2.62
CA ALA A 14 9.41 -5.72 -2.21
C ALA A 14 8.64 -5.21 -0.98
N MET A 15 9.00 -5.72 0.20
CA MET A 15 8.40 -5.34 1.46
C MET A 15 9.09 -4.05 1.94
N VAL A 16 8.31 -3.06 2.34
CA VAL A 16 8.77 -1.75 2.79
C VAL A 16 8.26 -1.50 4.21
N SER A 17 9.16 -1.15 5.12
CA SER A 17 8.79 -0.71 6.47
C SER A 17 8.58 0.79 6.47
N LEU A 18 7.35 1.22 6.78
CA LEU A 18 6.94 2.63 6.87
C LEU A 18 6.44 2.94 8.26
N LYS A 19 6.65 4.17 8.76
CA LYS A 19 6.02 4.62 10.01
C LYS A 19 4.74 5.38 9.68
N VAL A 20 3.59 4.74 9.85
CA VAL A 20 2.26 5.30 9.59
C VAL A 20 1.60 5.62 10.92
N ALA A 21 1.11 6.85 11.11
CA ALA A 21 0.43 7.29 12.33
C ALA A 21 1.16 6.88 13.63
N ARG A 22 2.51 7.01 13.62
CA ARG A 22 3.45 6.65 14.71
C ARG A 22 3.74 5.16 14.92
N LYS A 23 3.14 4.24 14.16
CA LYS A 23 3.46 2.80 14.19
C LYS A 23 4.24 2.36 12.96
N TYR A 24 5.20 1.46 13.13
CA TYR A 24 5.91 0.84 12.01
C TYR A 24 5.07 -0.29 11.40
N LEU A 25 4.85 -0.23 10.09
CA LEU A 25 4.10 -1.19 9.31
C LEU A 25 4.97 -1.75 8.20
N LYS A 26 4.90 -3.07 8.01
CA LYS A 26 5.44 -3.72 6.82
C LYS A 26 4.36 -3.73 5.74
N MET A 27 4.64 -3.05 4.64
CA MET A 27 3.74 -2.94 3.50
C MET A 27 4.39 -3.57 2.27
N LYS A 28 3.58 -4.13 1.38
CA LYS A 28 4.07 -4.68 0.11
C LYS A 28 3.96 -3.63 -0.99
N ALA A 29 5.06 -3.35 -1.68
CA ALA A 29 5.03 -2.51 -2.87
C ALA A 29 4.27 -3.23 -4.00
N ASN A 30 3.31 -2.53 -4.61
CA ASN A 30 2.51 -3.07 -5.70
C ASN A 30 2.42 -2.06 -6.85
N THR A 31 3.33 -2.18 -7.81
CA THR A 31 3.41 -1.30 -8.99
C THR A 31 2.19 -1.35 -9.89
N GLY A 32 1.38 -2.41 -9.80
CA GLY A 32 0.10 -2.51 -10.51
C GLY A 32 -1.09 -1.93 -9.75
N ALA A 33 -0.90 -1.36 -8.55
CA ALA A 33 -1.98 -0.74 -7.79
C ALA A 33 -1.97 0.78 -7.92
N GLU A 34 -3.15 1.34 -8.20
CA GLU A 34 -3.39 2.79 -8.24
C GLU A 34 -3.63 3.37 -6.84
N ALA A 35 -4.11 2.55 -5.91
CA ALA A 35 -4.42 2.96 -4.55
C ALA A 35 -3.60 2.20 -3.51
N THR A 36 -3.21 2.93 -2.46
CA THR A 36 -2.62 2.33 -1.24
C THR A 36 -3.77 1.79 -0.39
N ILE A 37 -3.66 0.53 0.05
CA ILE A 37 -4.77 -0.20 0.69
C ILE A 37 -4.35 -0.70 2.06
N ILE A 38 -5.24 -0.57 3.04
CA ILE A 38 -5.05 -1.05 4.41
C ILE A 38 -6.24 -1.87 4.91
N PRO A 39 -6.01 -2.96 5.66
CA PRO A 39 -7.09 -3.71 6.31
C PRO A 39 -7.81 -2.88 7.39
N PHE A 40 -9.13 -3.05 7.52
CA PHE A 40 -9.94 -2.37 8.55
C PHE A 40 -9.39 -2.51 9.97
N LYS A 41 -8.98 -3.73 10.33
CA LYS A 41 -8.46 -4.05 11.67
C LYS A 41 -7.23 -3.18 11.97
N LEU A 42 -6.30 -3.12 11.01
CA LEU A 42 -5.07 -2.35 11.13
C LEU A 42 -5.35 -0.84 11.16
N TYR A 43 -6.27 -0.34 10.34
CA TYR A 43 -6.70 1.06 10.38
C TYR A 43 -7.18 1.47 11.79
N LYS A 44 -8.03 0.64 12.43
CA LYS A 44 -8.55 0.91 13.78
C LYS A 44 -7.45 0.96 14.85
N GLU A 45 -6.34 0.29 14.62
CA GLU A 45 -5.18 0.32 15.51
C GLU A 45 -4.27 1.52 15.30
N LEU A 46 -4.34 2.17 14.12
CA LEU A 46 -3.49 3.29 13.73
C LEU A 46 -4.12 4.64 14.05
N THR A 47 -5.44 4.75 13.95
CA THR A 47 -6.11 6.04 14.07
C THR A 47 -7.56 5.92 14.53
N LYS A 48 -8.09 7.04 15.01
CA LYS A 48 -9.53 7.26 15.24
C LYS A 48 -10.13 8.29 14.27
N LYS A 49 -9.35 8.77 13.29
CA LYS A 49 -9.83 9.73 12.28
C LYS A 49 -10.99 9.12 11.50
N PRO A 50 -12.10 9.83 11.26
CA PRO A 50 -13.21 9.27 10.50
C PRO A 50 -12.81 8.94 9.06
N LEU A 51 -13.41 7.88 8.51
CA LEU A 51 -13.28 7.53 7.10
C LEU A 51 -14.10 8.49 6.24
N GLN A 52 -13.49 8.99 5.17
CA GLN A 52 -14.21 9.73 4.12
C GLN A 52 -14.90 8.74 3.20
N LYS A 53 -16.18 8.98 2.90
CA LYS A 53 -16.97 8.12 2.03
C LYS A 53 -16.43 8.19 0.60
N ILE A 54 -16.33 7.02 -0.03
CA ILE A 54 -15.97 6.88 -1.44
C ILE A 54 -17.00 5.99 -2.11
N HIS A 55 -17.35 6.33 -3.35
CA HIS A 55 -18.39 5.62 -4.11
C HIS A 55 -17.80 4.73 -5.20
N GLN A 56 -16.48 4.78 -5.40
CA GLN A 56 -15.81 3.99 -6.42
C GLN A 56 -15.37 2.64 -5.86
N PRO A 57 -15.88 1.52 -6.38
CA PRO A 57 -15.39 0.20 -6.02
C PRO A 57 -14.01 -0.05 -6.61
N LEU A 58 -13.19 -0.83 -5.89
CA LEU A 58 -11.91 -1.31 -6.40
C LEU A 58 -12.09 -2.56 -7.24
N LYS A 59 -11.51 -2.58 -8.43
CA LYS A 59 -11.46 -3.75 -9.31
C LYS A 59 -10.06 -4.36 -9.23
N GLY A 60 -9.93 -5.48 -8.52
CA GLY A 60 -8.71 -6.28 -8.58
C GLY A 60 -8.63 -7.03 -9.91
N TRP A 61 -7.44 -7.10 -10.51
CA TRP A 61 -7.21 -7.76 -11.82
C TRP A 61 -7.75 -9.19 -11.90
N LEU A 62 -7.71 -9.94 -10.79
CA LEU A 62 -8.21 -11.32 -10.68
C LEU A 62 -9.39 -11.47 -9.70
N ALA A 63 -9.95 -10.35 -9.23
CA ALA A 63 -11.03 -10.41 -8.26
C ALA A 63 -12.34 -10.77 -8.97
N VAL A 64 -12.94 -11.91 -8.60
CA VAL A 64 -14.24 -12.36 -9.12
C VAL A 64 -15.37 -11.39 -8.73
N LYS A 65 -15.17 -10.63 -7.65
CA LYS A 65 -16.10 -9.59 -7.18
C LYS A 65 -15.36 -8.28 -6.98
N ALA A 66 -16.07 -7.18 -7.22
CA ALA A 66 -15.62 -5.85 -6.86
C ALA A 66 -15.38 -5.79 -5.34
N ILE A 67 -14.28 -5.15 -4.95
CA ILE A 67 -13.96 -4.90 -3.55
C ILE A 67 -14.49 -3.50 -3.23
N ASN A 68 -15.44 -3.40 -2.30
CA ASN A 68 -15.97 -2.11 -1.87
C ASN A 68 -15.15 -1.61 -0.67
N PRO A 69 -14.36 -0.53 -0.83
CA PRO A 69 -13.73 0.08 0.32
C PRO A 69 -14.78 0.67 1.25
N LYS A 70 -14.51 0.61 2.55
CA LYS A 70 -15.34 1.28 3.55
C LYS A 70 -15.15 2.80 3.55
N GLY A 71 -14.00 3.26 3.07
CA GLY A 71 -13.68 4.67 3.02
C GLY A 71 -12.21 4.95 2.70
N CYS A 72 -11.88 6.23 2.68
CA CYS A 72 -10.53 6.73 2.53
C CYS A 72 -10.10 7.52 3.77
N VAL A 73 -8.84 7.41 4.19
CA VAL A 73 -8.26 8.24 5.25
C VAL A 73 -6.87 8.71 4.87
N ARG A 74 -6.53 9.96 5.20
CA ARG A 74 -5.17 10.49 5.05
C ARG A 74 -4.38 10.36 6.35
N LEU A 75 -3.27 9.63 6.30
CA LEU A 75 -2.41 9.36 7.44
C LEU A 75 -0.97 9.87 7.20
N PRO A 76 -0.35 10.50 8.22
CA PRO A 76 1.05 10.87 8.15
C PRO A 76 1.90 9.59 8.08
N THR A 77 2.73 9.53 7.06
CA THR A 77 3.59 8.39 6.75
C THR A 77 5.02 8.87 6.63
N GLN A 78 5.92 8.24 7.38
CA GLN A 78 7.34 8.58 7.39
C GLN A 78 8.19 7.45 6.82
N TYR A 79 9.17 7.82 6.00
CA TYR A 79 10.18 6.92 5.45
C TYR A 79 11.50 7.66 5.23
N LYS A 80 12.60 7.09 5.72
CA LYS A 80 13.96 7.68 5.59
C LYS A 80 14.00 9.18 5.96
N GLY A 81 13.32 9.56 7.03
CA GLY A 81 13.26 10.94 7.52
C GLY A 81 12.32 11.89 6.75
N LYS A 82 11.70 11.44 5.66
CA LYS A 82 10.68 12.22 4.93
C LYS A 82 9.29 11.90 5.46
N GLU A 83 8.46 12.92 5.60
CA GLU A 83 7.05 12.78 5.95
C GLU A 83 6.16 13.12 4.75
N ILE A 84 5.21 12.23 4.46
CA ILE A 84 4.24 12.35 3.36
C ILE A 84 2.87 11.91 3.89
N ASN A 85 1.82 12.66 3.55
CA ASN A 85 0.44 12.33 3.94
C ASN A 85 -0.24 11.48 2.86
N PHE A 86 -0.09 10.16 2.94
CA PHE A 86 -0.72 9.24 2.01
C PHE A 86 -2.21 9.06 2.28
N ALA A 87 -2.97 8.88 1.20
CA ALA A 87 -4.35 8.42 1.22
C ALA A 87 -4.36 6.89 1.24
N PHE A 88 -5.06 6.32 2.22
CA PHE A 88 -5.26 4.88 2.36
C PHE A 88 -6.72 4.56 2.13
N LEU A 89 -6.98 3.62 1.24
CA LEU A 89 -8.28 2.99 1.11
C LEU A 89 -8.40 1.87 2.13
N GLU A 90 -9.45 1.94 2.93
CA GLU A 90 -9.73 0.93 3.94
C GLU A 90 -10.64 -0.13 3.35
N VAL A 91 -10.20 -1.38 3.45
CA VAL A 91 -10.89 -2.55 2.91
C VAL A 91 -10.99 -3.63 3.99
N ASP A 92 -12.15 -4.30 4.03
CA ASP A 92 -12.32 -5.49 4.87
C ASP A 92 -11.48 -6.66 4.40
N GLY A 93 -10.86 -7.35 5.36
CA GLY A 93 -10.08 -8.56 5.11
C GLY A 93 -8.89 -8.66 6.04
N ASP A 94 -8.14 -9.75 5.87
CA ASP A 94 -6.86 -9.97 6.51
C ASP A 94 -5.80 -10.18 5.44
N PHE A 95 -4.99 -9.17 5.20
CA PHE A 95 -3.98 -9.18 4.14
C PHE A 95 -2.85 -8.21 4.48
N THR A 96 -1.69 -8.41 3.85
CA THR A 96 -0.57 -7.46 3.96
C THR A 96 -0.95 -6.14 3.28
N PRO A 97 -0.90 -5.00 4.00
CA PRO A 97 -1.21 -3.70 3.41
C PRO A 97 -0.33 -3.41 2.17
N LEU A 98 -0.91 -2.72 1.19
CA LEU A 98 -0.32 -2.54 -0.14
C LEU A 98 -0.01 -1.06 -0.38
N LEU A 99 1.16 -0.78 -0.94
CA LEU A 99 1.52 0.54 -1.47
C LEU A 99 1.21 0.60 -2.96
N SER A 100 0.57 1.69 -3.39
CA SER A 100 0.39 1.99 -4.81
C SER A 100 1.72 2.29 -5.51
N CYS A 101 1.68 2.27 -6.84
CA CYS A 101 2.80 2.70 -7.67
C CYS A 101 3.23 4.13 -7.34
N ASP A 102 2.28 5.06 -7.29
CA ASP A 102 2.54 6.48 -6.97
C ASP A 102 3.20 6.65 -5.61
N ALA A 103 2.71 5.95 -4.59
CA ALA A 103 3.33 5.99 -3.26
C ALA A 103 4.76 5.44 -3.30
N CYS A 104 5.04 4.40 -4.10
CA CYS A 104 6.39 3.88 -4.28
C CYS A 104 7.32 4.89 -4.97
N LEU A 105 6.81 5.66 -5.94
CA LEU A 105 7.55 6.73 -6.62
C LEU A 105 7.83 7.90 -5.66
N ASP A 106 6.83 8.36 -4.91
CA ASP A 106 6.95 9.42 -3.90
C ASP A 106 8.01 9.08 -2.83
N LEU A 107 8.04 7.80 -2.43
CA LEU A 107 9.03 7.27 -1.48
C LEU A 107 10.41 7.07 -2.09
N LYS A 108 10.57 7.29 -3.40
CA LYS A 108 11.79 6.98 -4.19
C LYS A 108 12.22 5.52 -4.04
N PHE A 109 11.25 4.62 -3.92
CA PHE A 109 11.48 3.18 -3.90
C PHE A 109 11.71 2.62 -5.31
N LEU A 110 11.13 3.29 -6.32
CA LEU A 110 11.34 3.01 -7.74
C LEU A 110 12.04 4.22 -8.35
N SER A 111 13.19 3.99 -8.99
CA SER A 111 13.79 4.94 -9.92
C SER A 111 13.32 4.57 -11.32
N LEU A 112 12.61 5.48 -11.98
CA LEU A 112 12.38 5.43 -13.42
C LEU A 112 13.68 5.70 -14.17
#